data_AF-N1R6V8-F1
#
_entry.id   AF-N1R6V8-F1
#
_cell.length_a   1.000
_cell.length_b   1.000
_cell.length_c   1.000
_cell.angle_alpha   90.00
_cell.angle_beta   90.00
_cell.angle_gamma   90.00
#
_symmetry.space_group_name_H-M   'P 1'
#
loop_
_entity.id
_entity.type
_entity.pdbx_description
1 polymer ?
#
loop_
_entity_poly.entity_id
_entity_poly.type
_entity_poly.pdbx_seq_one_letter_code
_entity_poly.pdbx_strand_id
1 'polypeptide(L)'
;MHQTSSRLLRMTDDDRPFTKDFKDLFSTLVVSLLPLSAHRVRLTKVEYTFLSEDAINNLGSLKFSQSNRMPDPKDPSRIVTTTTTTTFSMAKDMARSICQRFLEARFIESADGKYQQVYTMKGSVWQLTPKGITVLDRFCARNGIQQKQVSELANLASTQLVLLERDPQTDKLLHDQGTIEVIFRRFAGSEGRNIKTTVNAADSDSLHDYRDGLTGVKMAAERKVNGKTYRDTFTGKAATDWLMDCSTIVDKRETVEVATLFVEYELMEPVAQDRAYMSQNPGCNLFQPTKYAIYQLSQRGKDLVSGAASRGRPSESEGGTASQRNGITRDSNTQRLDKILNDPALRLLFREQLRDTHCEENLSFYQDVDEFVRSCKAATRAAQKSPNTNAMDGIKEIMASAYGIYNAFLAPGSPCELNIDHQLRNNLATRMTKAVGQDVAMIDTLQEVTSLFEDAQNAVFKLMASDSVPKFLRSPKYEQQLRNYEFDVVGRGPERSQSRSNRK
;
A
#
# COMPACT_ATOMS: atom_id res chain seq x y z
N MET A 1 -7.97 -32.63 -10.69
CA MET A 1 -9.25 -31.98 -10.37
C MET A 1 -9.19 -30.55 -10.90
N HIS A 2 -10.06 -30.18 -11.85
CA HIS A 2 -10.24 -28.78 -12.22
C HIS A 2 -11.24 -28.17 -11.25
N GLN A 3 -10.77 -27.32 -10.34
CA GLN A 3 -11.65 -26.56 -9.44
C GLN A 3 -11.96 -25.22 -10.13
N THR A 4 -13.18 -25.10 -10.65
CA THR A 4 -13.65 -23.88 -11.32
C THR A 4 -14.23 -22.94 -10.27
N SER A 5 -13.42 -22.03 -9.71
CA SER A 5 -13.97 -20.92 -8.91
C SER A 5 -14.37 -19.78 -9.84
N SER A 6 -15.63 -19.37 -9.79
CA SER A 6 -16.24 -18.41 -10.73
C SER A 6 -16.02 -16.93 -10.35
N ARG A 7 -15.46 -16.64 -9.16
CA ARG A 7 -15.20 -15.26 -8.70
C ARG A 7 -13.81 -15.17 -8.06
N LEU A 8 -12.80 -14.93 -8.89
CA LEU A 8 -11.44 -14.69 -8.38
C LEU A 8 -11.18 -13.22 -8.00
N LEU A 9 -12.03 -12.29 -8.47
CA LEU A 9 -11.93 -10.87 -8.13
C LEU A 9 -13.01 -10.56 -7.09
N ARG A 10 -12.59 -10.18 -5.87
CA ARG A 10 -13.53 -9.63 -4.89
C ARG A 10 -14.02 -8.27 -5.40
N MET A 11 -15.31 -8.04 -5.29
CA MET A 11 -15.93 -6.76 -5.65
C MET A 11 -16.42 -6.06 -4.39
N THR A 12 -16.19 -4.75 -4.32
CA THR A 12 -16.80 -3.88 -3.31
C THR A 12 -18.30 -3.70 -3.57
N ASP A 13 -19.02 -3.12 -2.62
CA ASP A 13 -20.45 -2.78 -2.76
C ASP A 13 -20.76 -1.85 -3.95
N ASP A 14 -19.76 -1.11 -4.43
CA ASP A 14 -19.87 -0.22 -5.60
C ASP A 14 -19.48 -0.91 -6.93
N ASP A 15 -19.47 -2.25 -6.99
CA ASP A 15 -19.07 -3.09 -8.13
C ASP A 15 -17.62 -2.86 -8.63
N ARG A 16 -16.77 -2.23 -7.82
CA ARG A 16 -15.34 -2.06 -8.12
C ARG A 16 -14.55 -3.28 -7.62
N PRO A 17 -13.57 -3.80 -8.38
CA PRO A 17 -12.66 -4.81 -7.88
C PRO A 17 -11.87 -4.26 -6.68
N PHE A 18 -11.61 -5.12 -5.69
CA PHE A 18 -10.72 -4.79 -4.58
C PHE A 18 -9.37 -4.32 -5.11
N THR A 19 -8.80 -3.30 -4.46
CA THR A 19 -7.59 -2.63 -4.91
C THR A 19 -6.41 -3.59 -5.04
N LYS A 20 -6.29 -4.57 -4.13
CA LYS A 20 -5.27 -5.62 -4.21
C LYS A 20 -5.46 -6.49 -5.46
N ASP A 21 -6.66 -7.01 -5.66
CA ASP A 21 -6.98 -7.91 -6.78
C ASP A 21 -6.84 -7.19 -8.12
N PHE A 22 -7.19 -5.90 -8.17
CA PHE A 22 -7.01 -5.04 -9.34
C PHE A 22 -5.52 -4.85 -9.72
N LYS A 23 -4.65 -4.62 -8.73
CA LYS A 23 -3.19 -4.53 -8.93
C LYS A 23 -2.57 -5.87 -9.34
N ASP A 24 -3.07 -6.95 -8.75
CA ASP A 24 -2.61 -8.31 -9.06
C ASP A 24 -3.01 -8.69 -10.50
N LEU A 25 -4.22 -8.32 -10.94
CA LEU A 25 -4.67 -8.50 -12.32
C LEU A 25 -3.82 -7.69 -13.32
N PHE A 26 -3.56 -6.42 -13.01
CA PHE A 26 -2.66 -5.58 -13.81
C PHE A 26 -1.28 -6.21 -13.96
N SER A 27 -0.66 -6.61 -12.84
CA SER A 27 0.68 -7.17 -12.84
C SER A 27 0.73 -8.52 -13.57
N THR A 28 -0.31 -9.34 -13.43
CA THR A 28 -0.46 -10.59 -14.17
C THR A 28 -0.51 -10.37 -15.68
N LEU A 29 -1.27 -9.37 -16.14
CA LEU A 29 -1.30 -8.97 -17.55
C LEU A 29 0.08 -8.52 -18.03
N VAL A 30 0.79 -7.69 -17.27
CA VAL A 30 2.10 -7.20 -17.71
C VAL A 30 3.10 -8.37 -17.77
N VAL A 31 3.11 -9.26 -16.77
CA VAL A 31 3.95 -10.45 -16.76
C VAL A 31 3.66 -11.36 -17.96
N SER A 32 2.39 -11.53 -18.35
CA SER A 32 2.01 -12.35 -19.51
C SER A 32 2.33 -11.69 -20.86
N LEU A 33 2.59 -10.38 -20.88
CA LEU A 33 3.05 -9.63 -22.05
C LEU A 33 4.59 -9.56 -22.14
N LEU A 34 5.32 -10.00 -21.11
CA LEU A 34 6.79 -10.00 -21.15
C LEU A 34 7.33 -11.04 -22.15
N PRO A 35 8.41 -10.73 -22.88
CA PRO A 35 9.11 -9.44 -22.89
C PRO A 35 8.35 -8.34 -23.66
N LEU A 36 8.30 -7.14 -23.09
CA LEU A 36 7.73 -5.96 -23.75
C LEU A 36 8.59 -5.58 -24.96
N SER A 37 7.91 -5.18 -26.04
CA SER A 37 8.53 -4.89 -27.33
C SER A 37 8.74 -3.39 -27.54
N ALA A 38 9.59 -3.05 -28.50
CA ALA A 38 9.80 -1.67 -28.90
C ALA A 38 8.91 -1.31 -30.08
N HIS A 39 8.13 -0.24 -29.95
CA HIS A 39 7.25 0.23 -31.01
C HIS A 39 7.64 1.62 -31.48
N ARG A 40 7.45 1.88 -32.77
CA ARG A 40 7.66 3.22 -33.34
C ARG A 40 6.39 4.04 -33.16
N VAL A 41 6.50 5.15 -32.46
CA VAL A 41 5.41 6.09 -32.23
C VAL A 41 5.81 7.42 -32.87
N ARG A 42 5.08 7.82 -33.92
CA ARG A 42 5.44 8.96 -34.78
C ARG A 42 6.86 8.80 -35.37
N LEU A 43 7.83 9.57 -34.86
CA LEU A 43 9.23 9.58 -35.34
C LEU A 43 10.20 8.92 -34.36
N THR A 44 9.75 8.53 -33.17
CA THR A 44 10.60 7.98 -32.11
C THR A 44 10.31 6.49 -31.89
N LYS A 45 11.36 5.72 -31.60
CA LYS A 45 11.24 4.34 -31.11
C LYS A 45 11.16 4.40 -29.60
N VAL A 46 10.12 3.80 -29.02
CA VAL A 46 9.91 3.74 -27.58
C VAL A 46 10.08 2.28 -27.15
N GLU A 47 10.97 2.05 -26.19
CA GLU A 47 11.24 0.72 -25.62
C GLU A 47 10.23 0.36 -24.54
N TYR A 48 10.09 -0.93 -24.22
CA TYR A 48 9.21 -1.45 -23.18
C TYR A 48 7.73 -1.03 -23.33
N THR A 49 7.17 -1.28 -24.52
CA THR A 49 5.79 -0.92 -24.87
C THR A 49 4.95 -2.12 -25.28
N PHE A 50 3.63 -1.96 -25.30
CA PHE A 50 2.68 -2.94 -25.80
C PHE A 50 1.53 -2.28 -26.58
N LEU A 51 0.86 -3.04 -27.44
CA LEU A 51 -0.28 -2.56 -28.24
C LEU A 51 -1.61 -2.76 -27.51
N SER A 52 -2.59 -1.91 -27.83
CA SER A 52 -3.94 -1.99 -27.30
C SER A 52 -4.56 -3.40 -27.44
N GLU A 53 -4.47 -3.93 -28.65
CA GLU A 53 -5.01 -5.23 -29.03
C GLU A 53 -4.34 -6.40 -28.33
N ASP A 54 -3.03 -6.33 -28.09
CA ASP A 54 -2.29 -7.41 -27.43
C ASP A 54 -2.74 -7.57 -25.99
N ALA A 55 -2.88 -6.46 -25.27
CA ALA A 55 -3.40 -6.47 -23.91
C ALA A 55 -4.84 -6.98 -23.84
N ILE A 56 -5.72 -6.54 -24.76
CA ILE A 56 -7.12 -7.01 -24.82
C ILE A 56 -7.21 -8.51 -25.12
N ASN A 57 -6.44 -8.99 -26.10
CA ASN A 57 -6.42 -10.40 -26.48
C ASN A 57 -5.86 -11.27 -25.35
N ASN A 58 -4.82 -10.78 -24.66
CA ASN A 58 -4.21 -11.48 -23.53
C ASN A 58 -5.19 -11.58 -22.35
N LEU A 59 -5.84 -10.47 -21.97
CA LEU A 59 -6.88 -10.46 -20.94
C LEU A 59 -8.02 -11.43 -21.25
N GLY A 60 -8.39 -11.59 -22.52
CA GLY A 60 -9.44 -12.51 -22.96
C GLY A 60 -9.15 -13.99 -22.63
N SER A 61 -7.89 -14.37 -22.43
CA SER A 61 -7.49 -15.74 -22.07
C SER A 61 -6.26 -15.77 -21.15
N LEU A 62 -6.24 -14.86 -20.17
CA LEU A 62 -5.10 -14.63 -19.30
C LEU A 62 -4.81 -15.87 -18.46
N LYS A 63 -3.56 -16.34 -18.49
CA LYS A 63 -3.10 -17.48 -17.67
C LYS A 63 -2.04 -17.00 -16.69
N PHE A 64 -2.34 -17.13 -15.40
CA PHE A 64 -1.38 -16.94 -14.34
C PHE A 64 -0.95 -18.28 -13.80
N SER A 65 0.35 -18.60 -13.86
CA SER A 65 0.89 -19.84 -13.31
C SER A 65 1.73 -19.53 -12.09
N GLN A 66 1.36 -20.10 -10.95
CA GLN A 66 2.12 -20.03 -9.71
C GLN A 66 2.68 -21.41 -9.38
N SER A 67 3.99 -21.50 -9.17
CA SER A 67 4.65 -22.74 -8.74
C SER A 67 4.78 -22.80 -7.23
N ASN A 68 4.19 -23.81 -6.61
CA ASN A 68 4.26 -24.08 -5.17
C ASN A 68 5.19 -25.25 -4.91
N ARG A 69 6.09 -25.14 -3.95
CA ARG A 69 7.04 -26.20 -3.57
C ARG A 69 6.66 -26.77 -2.21
N MET A 70 6.34 -28.06 -2.16
CA MET A 70 6.01 -28.77 -0.91
C MET A 70 6.81 -30.07 -0.83
N PRO A 71 7.20 -30.53 0.38
CA PRO A 71 7.76 -31.87 0.56
C PRO A 71 6.76 -32.95 0.10
N ASP A 72 7.24 -34.05 -0.49
CA ASP A 72 6.40 -35.18 -0.87
C ASP A 72 5.77 -35.80 0.39
N PRO A 73 4.43 -35.97 0.44
CA PRO A 73 3.76 -36.62 1.57
C PRO A 73 4.28 -38.01 1.91
N LYS A 74 4.86 -38.72 0.93
CA LYS A 74 5.39 -40.08 1.09
C LYS A 74 6.89 -40.12 1.33
N ASP A 75 7.61 -39.06 0.96
CA ASP A 75 9.06 -38.94 1.13
C ASP A 75 9.45 -37.48 1.42
N PRO A 76 9.57 -37.09 2.70
CA PRO A 76 9.90 -35.71 3.09
C PRO A 76 11.23 -35.19 2.55
N SER A 77 12.13 -36.06 2.06
CA SER A 77 13.40 -35.65 1.45
C SER A 77 13.25 -35.16 0.00
N ARG A 78 12.10 -35.45 -0.64
CA ARG A 78 11.79 -35.06 -2.01
C ARG A 78 10.89 -33.82 -2.04
N ILE A 79 11.21 -32.85 -2.88
CA ILE A 79 10.38 -31.65 -3.09
C ILE A 79 9.48 -31.87 -4.32
N VAL A 80 8.16 -31.76 -4.12
CA VAL A 80 7.14 -31.75 -5.17
C VAL A 80 6.84 -30.29 -5.53
N THR A 81 6.97 -29.96 -6.82
CA THR A 81 6.55 -28.64 -7.34
C THR A 81 5.18 -28.78 -7.99
N THR A 82 4.17 -28.16 -7.37
CA THR A 82 2.80 -28.08 -7.89
C THR A 82 2.62 -26.73 -8.59
N THR A 83 2.46 -26.73 -9.90
CA THR A 83 2.12 -25.51 -10.66
C THR A 83 0.61 -25.35 -10.76
N THR A 84 0.06 -24.34 -10.08
CA THR A 84 -1.35 -23.95 -10.21
C THR A 84 -1.46 -22.90 -11.30
N THR A 85 -2.14 -23.23 -12.40
CA THR A 85 -2.45 -22.27 -13.46
C THR A 85 -3.90 -21.80 -13.34
N THR A 86 -4.08 -20.54 -12.95
CA THR A 86 -5.37 -19.86 -12.95
C THR A 86 -5.60 -19.22 -14.31
N THR A 87 -6.71 -19.58 -14.98
CA THR A 87 -7.08 -18.99 -16.27
C THR A 87 -8.26 -18.05 -16.07
N PHE A 88 -8.09 -16.79 -16.46
CA PHE A 88 -9.17 -15.82 -16.56
C PHE A 88 -9.65 -15.78 -18.01
N SER A 89 -10.97 -15.73 -18.19
CA SER A 89 -11.59 -15.55 -19.48
C SER A 89 -12.57 -14.40 -19.38
N MET A 90 -12.49 -13.46 -20.31
CA MET A 90 -13.39 -12.31 -20.36
C MET A 90 -13.65 -11.90 -21.81
N ALA A 91 -14.83 -11.31 -22.03
CA ALA A 91 -15.17 -10.74 -23.33
C ALA A 91 -14.29 -9.52 -23.66
N LYS A 92 -14.09 -9.24 -24.95
CA LYS A 92 -13.23 -8.14 -25.41
C LYS A 92 -13.64 -6.77 -24.85
N ASP A 93 -14.93 -6.50 -24.73
CA ASP A 93 -15.43 -5.23 -24.18
C ASP A 93 -15.13 -5.10 -22.68
N MET A 94 -15.20 -6.21 -21.95
CA MET A 94 -14.79 -6.26 -20.55
C MET A 94 -13.29 -6.04 -20.40
N ALA A 95 -12.47 -6.72 -21.22
CA ALA A 95 -11.01 -6.51 -21.26
C ALA A 95 -10.65 -5.04 -21.55
N ARG A 96 -11.32 -4.40 -22.52
CA ARG A 96 -11.13 -2.96 -22.79
C ARG A 96 -11.52 -2.10 -21.60
N SER A 97 -12.62 -2.41 -20.92
CA SER A 97 -13.05 -1.69 -19.72
C SER A 97 -11.99 -1.80 -18.61
N ILE A 98 -11.40 -2.97 -18.42
CA ILE A 98 -10.31 -3.18 -17.45
C ILE A 98 -9.06 -2.37 -17.84
N CYS A 99 -8.66 -2.38 -19.12
CA CYS A 99 -7.55 -1.53 -19.58
C CYS A 99 -7.84 -0.03 -19.39
N GLN A 100 -9.08 0.40 -19.62
CA GLN A 100 -9.53 1.76 -19.33
C GLN A 100 -9.36 2.11 -17.85
N ARG A 101 -9.68 1.18 -16.94
CA ARG A 101 -9.44 1.36 -15.50
C ARG A 101 -7.94 1.43 -15.17
N PHE A 102 -7.08 0.63 -15.80
CA PHE A 102 -5.62 0.73 -15.61
C PHE A 102 -5.06 2.09 -16.03
N LEU A 103 -5.59 2.66 -17.13
CA LEU A 103 -5.26 4.00 -17.58
C LEU A 103 -5.71 5.07 -16.57
N GLU A 104 -6.95 4.97 -16.08
CA GLU A 104 -7.49 5.92 -15.09
C GLU A 104 -6.78 5.85 -13.73
N ALA A 105 -6.35 4.65 -13.33
CA ALA A 105 -5.54 4.40 -12.14
C ALA A 105 -4.06 4.83 -12.32
N ARG A 106 -3.69 5.38 -13.49
CA ARG A 106 -2.35 5.82 -13.84
C ARG A 106 -1.30 4.71 -13.75
N PHE A 107 -1.65 3.48 -14.13
CA PHE A 107 -0.66 2.39 -14.27
C PHE A 107 0.00 2.37 -15.65
N ILE A 108 -0.70 2.86 -16.66
CA ILE A 108 -0.23 2.95 -18.04
C ILE A 108 -0.48 4.35 -18.59
N GLU A 109 0.34 4.76 -19.54
CA GLU A 109 0.18 6.00 -20.28
C GLU A 109 0.47 5.80 -21.77
N SER A 110 0.00 6.71 -22.61
CA SER A 110 0.27 6.67 -24.04
C SER A 110 1.75 6.93 -24.30
N ALA A 111 2.38 6.08 -25.11
CA ALA A 111 3.77 6.25 -25.54
C ALA A 111 3.95 7.42 -26.53
N ASP A 112 2.85 8.06 -26.98
CA ASP A 112 2.90 9.21 -27.90
C ASP A 112 3.15 10.57 -27.20
N GLY A 113 3.33 10.53 -25.87
CA GLY A 113 3.62 11.68 -25.01
C GLY A 113 2.42 12.60 -24.77
N LYS A 114 1.22 12.25 -25.25
CA LYS A 114 0.00 13.01 -24.98
C LYS A 114 -0.81 12.33 -23.89
N TYR A 115 -1.49 13.15 -23.09
CA TYR A 115 -2.46 12.64 -22.14
C TYR A 115 -3.70 12.12 -22.88
N GLN A 116 -3.74 10.80 -23.08
CA GLN A 116 -4.88 10.09 -23.65
C GLN A 116 -5.77 9.59 -22.52
N GLN A 117 -7.02 10.02 -22.49
CA GLN A 117 -7.97 9.67 -21.41
C GLN A 117 -8.75 8.38 -21.69
N VAL A 118 -8.79 7.96 -22.96
CA VAL A 118 -9.60 6.83 -23.42
C VAL A 118 -8.69 5.76 -23.99
N TYR A 119 -8.81 4.54 -23.47
CA TYR A 119 -8.16 3.37 -23.99
C TYR A 119 -8.86 2.92 -25.28
N THR A 120 -8.14 2.95 -26.39
CA THR A 120 -8.63 2.55 -27.71
C THR A 120 -8.49 1.05 -27.90
N MET A 121 -9.38 0.45 -28.71
CA MET A 121 -9.36 -0.99 -28.97
C MET A 121 -8.16 -1.45 -29.80
N LYS A 122 -7.58 -0.57 -30.63
CA LYS A 122 -6.49 -0.92 -31.56
C LYS A 122 -5.59 0.28 -31.83
N GLY A 123 -4.32 0.00 -32.14
CA GLY A 123 -3.39 0.95 -32.77
C GLY A 123 -2.77 2.01 -31.84
N SER A 124 -3.20 2.07 -30.57
CA SER A 124 -2.48 2.84 -29.56
C SER A 124 -1.34 2.00 -28.97
N VAL A 125 -0.22 2.67 -28.71
CA VAL A 125 0.97 2.11 -28.08
C VAL A 125 1.03 2.64 -26.65
N TRP A 126 1.17 1.73 -25.69
CA TRP A 126 1.16 2.05 -24.26
C TRP A 126 2.48 1.68 -23.62
N GLN A 127 2.84 2.43 -22.58
CA GLN A 127 3.97 2.16 -21.70
C GLN A 127 3.51 2.18 -20.25
N LEU A 128 4.28 1.54 -19.36
CA LEU A 128 4.02 1.57 -17.94
C LEU A 128 4.42 2.94 -17.37
N THR A 129 3.61 3.47 -16.45
CA THR A 129 4.00 4.63 -15.64
C THR A 129 4.94 4.19 -14.50
N PRO A 130 5.65 5.11 -13.83
CA PRO A 130 6.41 4.80 -12.61
C PRO A 130 5.58 4.05 -11.56
N LYS A 131 4.33 4.48 -11.35
CA LYS A 131 3.38 3.82 -10.45
C LYS A 131 3.07 2.39 -10.89
N GLY A 132 2.80 2.18 -12.18
CA GLY A 132 2.59 0.84 -12.74
C GLY A 132 3.80 -0.06 -12.56
N ILE A 133 5.02 0.47 -12.76
CA ILE A 133 6.28 -0.25 -12.55
C ILE A 133 6.44 -0.64 -11.08
N THR A 134 6.22 0.25 -10.12
CA THR A 134 6.30 -0.07 -8.68
C THR A 134 5.27 -1.14 -8.28
N VAL A 135 4.06 -1.09 -8.84
CA VAL A 135 3.03 -2.12 -8.61
C VAL A 135 3.48 -3.49 -9.15
N LEU A 136 4.01 -3.52 -10.38
CA LEU A 136 4.54 -4.72 -11.01
C LEU A 136 5.72 -5.30 -10.22
N ASP A 137 6.69 -4.47 -9.86
CA ASP A 137 7.90 -4.87 -9.13
C ASP A 137 7.54 -5.53 -7.78
N ARG A 138 6.64 -4.90 -7.02
CA ARG A 138 6.12 -5.46 -5.76
C ARG A 138 5.39 -6.78 -5.98
N PHE A 139 4.60 -6.90 -7.05
CA PHE A 139 3.92 -8.16 -7.38
C PHE A 139 4.92 -9.26 -7.74
N CYS A 140 5.94 -8.96 -8.55
CA CYS A 140 6.98 -9.90 -8.93
C CYS A 140 7.81 -10.34 -7.73
N ALA A 141 8.22 -9.41 -6.85
CA ALA A 141 8.90 -9.70 -5.61
C ALA A 141 8.08 -10.64 -4.72
N ARG A 142 6.81 -10.32 -4.46
CA ARG A 142 5.93 -11.15 -3.62
C ARG A 142 5.67 -12.56 -4.17
N ASN A 143 5.63 -12.70 -5.50
CA ASN A 143 5.38 -13.99 -6.15
C ASN A 143 6.66 -14.72 -6.59
N GLY A 144 7.85 -14.17 -6.31
CA GLY A 144 9.13 -14.78 -6.70
C GLY A 144 9.36 -14.85 -8.22
N ILE A 145 8.74 -13.94 -8.97
CA ILE A 145 8.85 -13.88 -10.44
C ILE A 145 10.16 -13.18 -10.80
N GLN A 146 11.15 -13.95 -11.24
CA GLN A 146 12.45 -13.44 -11.68
C GLN A 146 12.46 -13.22 -13.19
N GLN A 147 12.20 -11.98 -13.62
CA GLN A 147 12.21 -11.57 -15.02
C GLN A 147 13.14 -10.38 -15.23
N LYS A 148 14.11 -10.50 -16.14
CA LYS A 148 15.16 -9.49 -16.34
C LYS A 148 14.60 -8.10 -16.66
N GLN A 149 13.64 -8.01 -17.58
CA GLN A 149 13.03 -6.73 -17.96
C GLN A 149 12.29 -6.05 -16.81
N VAL A 150 11.77 -6.81 -15.83
CA VAL A 150 11.11 -6.22 -14.65
C VAL A 150 12.13 -5.47 -13.80
N SER A 151 13.29 -6.09 -13.54
CA SER A 151 14.38 -5.44 -12.81
C SER A 151 14.96 -4.25 -13.59
N GLU A 152 15.07 -4.34 -14.91
CA GLU A 152 15.47 -3.20 -15.76
C GLU A 152 14.47 -2.04 -15.64
N LEU A 153 13.17 -2.31 -15.73
CA LEU A 153 12.11 -1.30 -15.57
C LEU A 153 12.10 -0.66 -14.18
N ALA A 154 12.22 -1.48 -13.12
CA ALA A 154 12.26 -1.01 -11.75
C ALA A 154 13.46 -0.06 -11.52
N ASN A 155 14.64 -0.41 -12.05
CA ASN A 155 15.82 0.44 -11.96
C ASN A 155 15.70 1.75 -12.76
N LEU A 156 14.91 1.77 -13.82
CA LEU A 156 14.75 2.95 -14.68
C LEU A 156 13.78 3.98 -14.09
N ALA A 157 12.68 3.53 -13.47
CA ALA A 157 11.55 4.40 -13.18
C ALA A 157 10.69 3.98 -11.97
N SER A 158 11.21 3.18 -11.03
CA SER A 158 10.47 2.90 -9.79
C SER A 158 10.25 4.18 -8.99
N THR A 159 9.03 4.32 -8.46
CA THR A 159 8.58 5.46 -7.66
C THR A 159 8.30 5.05 -6.22
N GLN A 160 8.52 5.96 -5.27
CA GLN A 160 8.20 5.74 -3.88
C GLN A 160 6.72 6.04 -3.60
N LEU A 161 5.87 5.02 -3.78
CA LEU A 161 4.44 5.15 -3.47
C LEU A 161 4.18 5.21 -1.96
N VAL A 162 3.24 6.07 -1.57
CA VAL A 162 2.59 6.05 -0.26
C VAL A 162 1.60 4.88 -0.22
N LEU A 163 1.90 3.88 0.61
CA LEU A 163 1.08 2.68 0.80
C LEU A 163 -0.04 2.96 1.80
N LEU A 164 -1.23 3.26 1.29
CA LEU A 164 -2.38 3.60 2.12
C LEU A 164 -2.98 2.35 2.77
N GLU A 165 -3.29 2.45 4.06
CA GLU A 165 -4.05 1.44 4.79
C GLU A 165 -5.50 1.44 4.31
N ARG A 166 -6.04 0.23 4.11
CA ARG A 166 -7.43 0.00 3.71
C ARG A 166 -8.08 -0.96 4.68
N ASP A 167 -9.38 -0.83 4.83
CA ASP A 167 -10.19 -1.81 5.54
C ASP A 167 -10.26 -3.12 4.72
N PRO A 168 -9.85 -4.28 5.27
CA PRO A 168 -9.81 -5.54 4.52
C PRO A 168 -11.17 -6.07 4.05
N GLN A 169 -12.27 -5.63 4.67
CA GLN A 169 -13.61 -6.11 4.36
C GLN A 169 -14.31 -5.24 3.32
N THR A 170 -14.08 -3.93 3.35
CA THR A 170 -14.78 -2.95 2.51
C THR A 170 -13.90 -2.34 1.41
N ASP A 171 -12.59 -2.57 1.46
CA ASP A 171 -11.55 -1.94 0.62
C ASP A 171 -11.48 -0.41 0.71
N LYS A 172 -12.21 0.21 1.67
CA LYS A 172 -12.22 1.66 1.85
C LYS A 172 -10.92 2.15 2.51
N LEU A 173 -10.51 3.36 2.18
CA LEU A 173 -9.38 4.02 2.83
C LEU A 173 -9.71 4.29 4.31
N LEU A 174 -8.71 4.21 5.17
CA LEU A 174 -8.86 4.65 6.56
C LEU A 174 -8.74 6.18 6.63
N HIS A 175 -9.67 6.82 7.34
CA HIS A 175 -9.81 8.28 7.39
C HIS A 175 -9.34 8.88 8.72
N ASP A 176 -8.52 8.16 9.49
CA ASP A 176 -8.04 8.71 10.76
C ASP A 176 -7.12 9.93 10.53
N GLN A 177 -7.19 10.89 11.45
CA GLN A 177 -6.47 12.14 11.34
C GLN A 177 -4.96 11.94 11.20
N GLY A 178 -4.39 10.96 11.92
CA GLY A 178 -2.96 10.65 11.86
C GLY A 178 -2.51 10.23 10.47
N THR A 179 -3.27 9.34 9.83
CA THR A 179 -3.02 8.87 8.47
C THR A 179 -3.09 10.03 7.49
N ILE A 180 -4.12 10.87 7.58
CA ILE A 180 -4.26 12.04 6.70
C ILE A 180 -3.10 13.02 6.88
N GLU A 181 -2.64 13.26 8.11
CA GLU A 181 -1.46 14.08 8.38
C GLU A 181 -0.16 13.48 7.81
N VAL A 182 -0.01 12.15 7.83
CA VAL A 182 1.13 11.47 7.19
C VAL A 182 1.09 11.63 5.67
N ILE A 183 -0.08 11.43 5.04
CA ILE A 183 -0.26 11.64 3.61
C ILE A 183 0.04 13.10 3.26
N PHE A 184 -0.43 14.06 4.06
CA PHE A 184 -0.22 15.48 3.82
C PHE A 184 1.26 15.90 3.89
N ARG A 185 2.04 15.30 4.79
CA ARG A 185 3.50 15.53 4.82
C ARG A 185 4.18 15.06 3.54
N ARG A 186 3.77 13.90 3.01
CA ARG A 186 4.26 13.38 1.71
C ARG A 186 3.80 14.29 0.57
N PHE A 187 2.54 14.75 0.62
CA PHE A 187 1.93 15.66 -0.33
C PHE A 187 2.68 16.99 -0.44
N ALA A 188 3.11 17.57 0.68
CA ALA A 188 3.91 18.79 0.66
C ALA A 188 5.34 18.58 0.15
N GLY A 189 5.88 17.36 0.29
CA GLY A 189 7.19 16.94 -0.20
C GLY A 189 8.12 16.44 0.92
N SER A 190 8.90 15.40 0.63
CA SER A 190 9.78 14.73 1.62
C SER A 190 10.97 15.58 2.06
N GLU A 191 11.57 16.35 1.14
CA GLU A 191 12.70 17.25 1.40
C GLU A 191 12.28 18.73 1.52
N GLY A 192 10.97 18.97 1.62
CA GLY A 192 10.38 20.31 1.72
C GLY A 192 9.40 20.63 0.59
N ARG A 193 8.87 21.86 0.64
CA ARG A 193 7.83 22.34 -0.27
C ARG A 193 8.35 22.49 -1.70
N ASN A 194 7.64 21.92 -2.66
CA ASN A 194 7.96 22.04 -4.09
C ASN A 194 7.47 23.39 -4.67
N ILE A 195 8.14 24.47 -4.27
CA ILE A 195 7.79 25.83 -4.69
C ILE A 195 8.32 26.12 -6.10
N LYS A 196 7.44 26.61 -6.98
CA LYS A 196 7.77 27.10 -8.33
C LYS A 196 7.70 28.63 -8.36
N THR A 197 8.62 29.23 -9.10
CA THR A 197 8.77 30.68 -9.22
C THR A 197 7.61 31.35 -9.94
N THR A 198 6.93 30.64 -10.83
CA THR A 198 5.80 31.16 -11.61
C THR A 198 4.57 30.25 -11.47
N VAL A 199 3.39 30.85 -11.57
CA VAL A 199 2.11 30.14 -11.57
C VAL A 199 2.05 29.14 -12.73
N ASN A 200 2.52 29.51 -13.92
CA ASN A 200 2.53 28.62 -15.10
C ASN A 200 3.38 27.37 -14.89
N ALA A 201 4.50 27.48 -14.18
CA ALA A 201 5.33 26.33 -13.86
C ALA A 201 4.69 25.43 -12.78
N ALA A 202 3.92 26.02 -11.85
CA ALA A 202 3.18 25.27 -10.83
C ALA A 202 1.97 24.54 -11.40
N ASP A 203 1.23 25.19 -12.31
CA ASP A 203 -0.01 24.69 -12.92
C ASP A 203 0.23 23.91 -14.22
N SER A 204 1.48 23.53 -14.50
CA SER A 204 1.84 22.77 -15.69
C SER A 204 1.30 21.34 -15.62
N ASP A 205 0.67 20.87 -16.69
CA ASP A 205 0.09 19.52 -16.81
C ASP A 205 1.13 18.48 -17.29
N SER A 206 2.35 18.52 -16.79
CA SER A 206 3.38 17.57 -17.21
C SER A 206 3.19 16.21 -16.53
N LEU A 207 3.09 15.15 -17.35
CA LEU A 207 2.92 13.77 -16.89
C LEU A 207 4.12 13.25 -16.09
N HIS A 208 5.22 13.99 -16.03
CA HIS A 208 6.50 13.53 -15.46
C HIS A 208 6.85 14.28 -14.17
N ASP A 209 5.92 15.08 -13.67
CA ASP A 209 6.17 15.99 -12.55
C ASP A 209 6.38 15.30 -11.20
N TYR A 210 5.85 14.08 -11.05
CA TYR A 210 5.85 13.33 -9.80
C TYR A 210 6.43 11.92 -9.95
N ARG A 211 7.35 11.72 -10.92
CA ARG A 211 7.88 10.38 -11.23
C ARG A 211 8.56 9.69 -10.05
N ASP A 212 9.21 10.43 -9.15
CA ASP A 212 9.96 9.87 -8.02
C ASP A 212 9.07 9.47 -6.82
N GLY A 213 7.86 10.03 -6.71
CA GLY A 213 6.98 9.87 -5.55
C GLY A 213 7.46 10.59 -4.28
N LEU A 214 8.58 11.31 -4.36
CA LEU A 214 9.20 12.05 -3.26
C LEU A 214 8.98 13.55 -3.37
N THR A 215 8.85 14.02 -4.61
CA THR A 215 8.55 15.40 -4.95
C THR A 215 7.11 15.72 -4.53
N GLY A 216 6.96 16.75 -3.68
CA GLY A 216 5.65 17.25 -3.26
C GLY A 216 4.86 17.90 -4.40
N VAL A 217 3.58 18.17 -4.16
CA VAL A 217 2.72 18.92 -5.10
C VAL A 217 3.38 20.24 -5.47
N LYS A 218 3.34 20.59 -6.76
CA LYS A 218 3.87 21.87 -7.20
C LYS A 218 3.03 23.02 -6.62
N MET A 219 3.69 23.98 -6.00
CA MET A 219 3.05 25.16 -5.43
C MET A 219 3.60 26.43 -6.07
N ALA A 220 2.73 27.35 -6.46
CA ALA A 220 3.14 28.68 -6.90
C ALA A 220 3.55 29.52 -5.68
N ALA A 221 4.75 30.10 -5.73
CA ALA A 221 5.30 30.93 -4.66
C ALA A 221 4.36 32.10 -4.31
N GLU A 222 3.84 32.79 -5.32
CA GLU A 222 2.87 33.86 -5.17
C GLU A 222 1.80 33.79 -6.28
N ARG A 223 0.53 33.96 -5.90
CA ARG A 223 -0.61 34.05 -6.82
C ARG A 223 -1.53 35.19 -6.41
N LYS A 224 -1.92 36.04 -7.36
CA LYS A 224 -2.94 37.07 -7.12
C LYS A 224 -4.33 36.54 -7.48
N VAL A 225 -5.25 36.61 -6.54
CA VAL A 225 -6.66 36.23 -6.71
C VAL A 225 -7.52 37.34 -6.11
N ASN A 226 -8.47 37.90 -6.88
CA ASN A 226 -9.36 38.98 -6.44
C ASN A 226 -8.64 40.16 -5.75
N GLY A 227 -7.47 40.55 -6.26
CA GLY A 227 -6.66 41.66 -5.74
C GLY A 227 -5.82 41.35 -4.51
N LYS A 228 -5.93 40.15 -3.92
CA LYS A 228 -5.09 39.69 -2.79
C LYS A 228 -4.00 38.74 -3.28
N THR A 229 -2.81 38.83 -2.69
CA THR A 229 -1.69 37.92 -2.96
C THR A 229 -1.71 36.77 -1.95
N TYR A 230 -1.66 35.55 -2.46
CA TYR A 230 -1.62 34.30 -1.71
C TYR A 230 -0.29 33.59 -2.00
N ARG A 231 0.18 32.76 -1.07
CA ARG A 231 1.47 32.05 -1.16
C ARG A 231 1.28 30.55 -1.07
N ASP A 232 2.24 29.80 -1.59
CA ASP A 232 2.24 28.33 -1.58
C ASP A 232 0.91 27.75 -2.13
N THR A 233 0.46 28.31 -3.26
CA THR A 233 -0.86 27.97 -3.83
C THR A 233 -0.77 26.85 -4.85
N PHE A 234 -1.77 25.99 -4.90
CA PHE A 234 -1.87 24.90 -5.88
C PHE A 234 -3.32 24.71 -6.32
N THR A 235 -3.53 24.05 -7.45
CA THR A 235 -4.89 23.79 -7.95
C THR A 235 -5.47 22.51 -7.36
N GLY A 236 -6.79 22.40 -7.29
CA GLY A 236 -7.46 21.17 -6.89
C GLY A 236 -7.11 19.99 -7.82
N LYS A 237 -6.96 20.26 -9.13
CA LYS A 237 -6.45 19.28 -10.10
C LYS A 237 -5.07 18.75 -9.70
N ALA A 238 -4.10 19.65 -9.45
CA ALA A 238 -2.75 19.26 -9.07
C ALA A 238 -2.74 18.41 -7.79
N ALA A 239 -3.64 18.73 -6.84
CA ALA A 239 -3.77 17.95 -5.62
C ALA A 239 -4.24 16.51 -5.89
N THR A 240 -5.28 16.33 -6.73
CA THR A 240 -5.75 14.99 -7.11
C THR A 240 -4.77 14.21 -7.96
N ASP A 241 -4.03 14.88 -8.86
CA ASP A 241 -3.01 14.23 -9.69
C ASP A 241 -1.86 13.72 -8.81
N TRP A 242 -1.39 14.51 -7.84
CA TRP A 242 -0.36 14.05 -6.89
C TRP A 242 -0.85 12.84 -6.09
N LEU A 243 -2.08 12.91 -5.54
CA LEU A 243 -2.66 11.80 -4.77
C LEU A 243 -2.80 10.54 -5.63
N MET A 244 -3.13 10.67 -6.90
CA MET A 244 -3.20 9.54 -7.82
C MET A 244 -1.82 8.97 -8.13
N ASP A 245 -0.83 9.81 -8.47
CA ASP A 245 0.46 9.36 -8.99
C ASP A 245 1.40 8.86 -7.88
N CYS A 246 1.35 9.46 -6.69
CA CYS A 246 2.28 9.19 -5.58
C CYS A 246 1.73 8.23 -4.52
N SER A 247 0.54 7.67 -4.69
CA SER A 247 -0.07 6.76 -3.71
C SER A 247 -0.64 5.50 -4.32
N THR A 248 -1.12 4.60 -3.47
CA THR A 248 -1.80 3.37 -3.86
C THR A 248 -3.26 3.52 -4.27
N ILE A 249 -3.81 4.74 -4.33
CA ILE A 249 -5.17 5.04 -4.82
C ILE A 249 -5.32 4.55 -6.26
N VAL A 250 -6.48 3.98 -6.61
CA VAL A 250 -6.76 3.53 -7.99
C VAL A 250 -7.99 4.21 -8.59
N ASP A 251 -8.79 4.88 -7.76
CA ASP A 251 -10.00 5.58 -8.15
C ASP A 251 -9.90 7.07 -7.85
N LYS A 252 -10.26 7.92 -8.80
CA LYS A 252 -10.23 9.39 -8.64
C LYS A 252 -11.17 9.85 -7.52
N ARG A 253 -12.24 9.11 -7.22
CA ARG A 253 -13.16 9.44 -6.11
C ARG A 253 -12.43 9.48 -4.77
N GLU A 254 -11.52 8.53 -4.54
CA GLU A 254 -10.71 8.46 -3.32
C GLU A 254 -9.74 9.65 -3.22
N THR A 255 -9.24 10.17 -4.35
CA THR A 255 -8.40 11.38 -4.32
C THR A 255 -9.19 12.61 -3.85
N VAL A 256 -10.46 12.71 -4.23
CA VAL A 256 -11.36 13.80 -3.80
C VAL A 256 -11.69 13.66 -2.33
N GLU A 257 -11.91 12.43 -1.85
CA GLU A 257 -12.17 12.13 -0.44
C GLU A 257 -10.98 12.51 0.45
N VAL A 258 -9.77 12.05 0.13
CA VAL A 258 -8.56 12.40 0.88
C VAL A 258 -8.28 13.91 0.83
N ALA A 259 -8.42 14.54 -0.34
CA ALA A 259 -8.24 15.99 -0.46
C ALA A 259 -9.31 16.79 0.29
N THR A 260 -10.54 16.26 0.42
CA THR A 260 -11.58 16.87 1.25
C THR A 260 -11.16 16.85 2.72
N LEU A 261 -10.60 15.73 3.20
CA LEU A 261 -10.09 15.61 4.57
C LEU A 261 -8.91 16.56 4.83
N PHE A 262 -8.09 16.90 3.83
CA PHE A 262 -7.08 17.95 3.98
C PHE A 262 -7.68 19.33 4.30
N VAL A 263 -8.85 19.65 3.74
CA VAL A 263 -9.57 20.90 4.06
C VAL A 263 -10.23 20.78 5.43
N GLU A 264 -10.90 19.66 5.71
CA GLU A 264 -11.63 19.41 6.96
C GLU A 264 -10.72 19.43 8.19
N TYR A 265 -9.51 18.86 8.08
CA TYR A 265 -8.50 18.91 9.15
C TYR A 265 -7.65 20.18 9.12
N GLU A 266 -8.11 21.21 8.39
CA GLU A 266 -7.48 22.53 8.34
C GLU A 266 -6.01 22.46 7.92
N LEU A 267 -5.61 21.52 7.07
CA LEU A 267 -4.25 21.41 6.54
C LEU A 267 -4.04 22.31 5.31
N MET A 268 -5.11 22.53 4.55
CA MET A 268 -5.17 23.49 3.45
C MET A 268 -6.51 24.24 3.46
N GLU A 269 -6.55 25.40 2.82
CA GLU A 269 -7.74 26.24 2.76
C GLU A 269 -8.04 26.72 1.33
N PRO A 270 -9.34 26.85 0.96
CA PRO A 270 -9.73 27.31 -0.37
C PRO A 270 -9.46 28.81 -0.53
N VAL A 271 -8.73 29.16 -1.58
CA VAL A 271 -8.47 30.55 -2.02
C VAL A 271 -9.48 30.97 -3.09
N ALA A 272 -9.79 30.06 -4.02
CA ALA A 272 -10.82 30.24 -5.05
C ALA A 272 -11.57 28.93 -5.23
N GLN A 273 -12.90 29.00 -5.26
CA GLN A 273 -13.77 27.84 -5.45
C GLN A 273 -14.37 27.84 -6.85
N ASP A 274 -14.51 26.66 -7.43
CA ASP A 274 -15.15 26.47 -8.73
C ASP A 274 -16.66 26.28 -8.57
N ARG A 275 -17.40 27.39 -8.57
CA ARG A 275 -18.86 27.38 -8.40
C ARG A 275 -19.61 26.60 -9.48
N ALA A 276 -19.07 26.54 -10.70
CA ALA A 276 -19.67 25.79 -11.79
C ALA A 276 -19.54 24.28 -11.56
N TYR A 277 -18.40 23.84 -11.01
CA TYR A 277 -18.24 22.45 -10.60
C TYR A 277 -19.15 22.09 -9.41
N MET A 278 -19.25 22.97 -8.42
CA MET A 278 -20.09 22.76 -7.23
C MET A 278 -21.58 22.64 -7.58
N SER A 279 -22.08 23.43 -8.54
CA SER A 279 -23.49 23.34 -8.94
C SER A 279 -23.81 22.03 -9.65
N GLN A 280 -22.85 21.43 -10.34
CA GLN A 280 -22.99 20.12 -11.00
C GLN A 280 -22.77 18.95 -10.04
N ASN A 281 -22.00 19.16 -8.96
CA ASN A 281 -21.62 18.13 -8.00
C ASN A 281 -21.89 18.59 -6.56
N PRO A 282 -23.15 18.51 -6.08
CA PRO A 282 -23.54 19.03 -4.77
C PRO A 282 -22.80 18.40 -3.56
N GLY A 283 -22.13 17.26 -3.75
CA GLY A 283 -21.29 16.62 -2.72
C GLY A 283 -19.87 17.20 -2.60
N CYS A 284 -19.41 18.02 -3.55
CA CYS A 284 -18.03 18.52 -3.62
C CYS A 284 -17.94 19.99 -3.16
N ASN A 285 -18.45 20.30 -1.96
CA ASN A 285 -18.49 21.68 -1.45
C ASN A 285 -17.18 22.15 -0.84
N LEU A 286 -16.47 21.25 -0.16
CA LEU A 286 -15.21 21.55 0.54
C LEU A 286 -14.03 21.55 -0.43
N PHE A 287 -13.98 20.56 -1.32
CA PHE A 287 -12.89 20.39 -2.28
C PHE A 287 -13.43 20.18 -3.70
N GLN A 288 -12.80 20.83 -4.69
CA GLN A 288 -13.12 20.70 -6.11
C GLN A 288 -11.86 20.28 -6.89
N PRO A 289 -11.87 19.12 -7.58
CA PRO A 289 -10.71 18.60 -8.30
C PRO A 289 -10.52 19.26 -9.67
N THR A 290 -10.53 20.60 -9.73
CA THR A 290 -10.44 21.37 -10.97
C THR A 290 -9.22 22.28 -10.98
N LYS A 291 -8.82 22.72 -12.17
CA LYS A 291 -7.75 23.71 -12.35
C LYS A 291 -8.16 25.13 -11.93
N TYR A 292 -9.46 25.35 -11.75
CA TYR A 292 -10.03 26.66 -11.40
C TYR A 292 -10.19 26.82 -9.88
N ALA A 293 -10.32 25.70 -9.16
CA ALA A 293 -10.25 25.69 -7.71
C ALA A 293 -8.80 25.81 -7.25
N ILE A 294 -8.53 26.79 -6.38
CA ILE A 294 -7.19 27.14 -5.91
C ILE A 294 -7.19 26.99 -4.39
N TYR A 295 -6.17 26.32 -3.87
CA TYR A 295 -5.96 26.09 -2.46
C TYR A 295 -4.59 26.63 -2.04
N GLN A 296 -4.42 26.88 -0.75
CA GLN A 296 -3.12 27.16 -0.16
C GLN A 296 -2.93 26.35 1.13
N LEU A 297 -1.68 26.17 1.54
CA LEU A 297 -1.38 25.61 2.85
C LEU A 297 -1.89 26.56 3.95
N SER A 298 -2.66 26.03 4.90
CA SER A 298 -3.06 26.74 6.11
C SER A 298 -1.85 26.95 7.03
N GLN A 299 -2.01 27.70 8.11
CA GLN A 299 -0.96 27.81 9.14
C GLN A 299 -0.65 26.44 9.77
N ARG A 300 -1.69 25.69 10.14
CA ARG A 300 -1.56 24.34 10.72
C ARG A 300 -0.85 23.38 9.75
N GLY A 301 -1.20 23.40 8.47
CA GLY A 301 -0.52 22.59 7.45
C GLY A 301 0.96 22.94 7.31
N LYS A 302 1.32 24.23 7.37
CA LYS A 302 2.72 24.68 7.36
C LYS A 302 3.48 24.21 8.60
N ASP A 303 2.87 24.28 9.78
CA ASP A 303 3.47 23.85 11.03
C ASP A 303 3.70 22.33 11.04
N LEU A 304 2.74 21.56 10.50
CA LEU A 304 2.81 20.11 10.34
C LEU A 304 3.98 19.68 9.44
N VAL A 305 4.15 20.37 8.30
CA VAL A 305 5.19 20.06 7.30
C VAL A 305 6.56 20.53 7.75
N SER A 306 6.65 21.69 8.41
CA SER A 306 7.91 22.26 8.87
C SER A 306 8.45 21.57 10.12
N GLY A 307 7.69 20.64 10.71
CA GLY A 307 8.02 20.04 12.00
C GLY A 307 7.96 21.03 13.16
N ALA A 308 7.28 22.16 12.95
CA ALA A 308 7.22 23.30 13.85
C ALA A 308 5.98 23.26 14.73
N ALA A 309 5.47 22.06 15.08
CA ALA A 309 4.41 21.93 16.07
C ALA A 309 4.91 22.46 17.43
N SER A 310 4.45 23.68 17.72
CA SER A 310 4.28 24.39 18.99
C SER A 310 5.06 23.89 20.21
N ARG A 311 6.04 24.68 20.66
CA ARG A 311 6.65 24.62 22.01
C ARG A 311 5.66 25.03 23.14
N GLY A 312 4.47 24.45 23.21
CA GLY A 312 3.45 24.74 24.23
C GLY A 312 2.05 24.64 23.62
N ARG A 313 1.02 24.08 24.25
CA ARG A 313 0.61 24.09 25.66
C ARG A 313 -0.20 22.79 25.88
N PRO A 314 -0.04 22.04 26.98
CA PRO A 314 -1.03 21.02 27.33
C PRO A 314 -2.37 21.71 27.59
N SER A 315 -3.44 21.15 27.05
CA SER A 315 -4.81 21.61 27.25
C SER A 315 -5.14 21.60 28.74
N GLU A 316 -5.42 22.76 29.32
CA GLU A 316 -5.96 22.87 30.67
C GLU A 316 -7.36 22.24 30.67
N SER A 317 -7.44 21.02 31.21
CA SER A 317 -8.70 20.44 31.67
C SER A 317 -8.76 20.66 33.18
N GLU A 318 -9.67 21.53 33.62
CA GLU A 318 -9.92 21.81 35.02
C GLU A 318 -10.36 20.55 35.79
N GLY A 319 -9.80 20.40 37.00
CA GLY A 319 -10.52 19.84 38.15
C GLY A 319 -10.61 18.32 38.27
N GLY A 320 -9.57 17.69 38.85
CA GLY A 320 -9.67 16.31 39.34
C GLY A 320 -8.47 15.89 40.18
N THR A 321 -8.63 15.94 41.50
CA THR A 321 -7.64 15.53 42.52
C THR A 321 -7.18 14.07 42.37
N ALA A 322 -5.91 13.85 42.03
CA ALA A 322 -5.14 12.68 42.48
C ALA A 322 -3.64 12.88 42.23
N SER A 323 -2.91 13.25 43.28
CA SER A 323 -1.48 13.03 43.39
C SER A 323 -1.21 11.52 43.39
N GLN A 324 -0.88 10.96 42.23
CA GLN A 324 -0.08 9.73 42.16
C GLN A 324 1.17 10.01 41.33
N ARG A 325 2.32 9.87 41.99
CA ARG A 325 3.63 9.78 41.36
C ARG A 325 3.61 8.62 40.36
N ASN A 326 3.40 8.91 39.08
CA ASN A 326 3.61 7.93 38.02
C ASN A 326 5.12 7.67 37.90
N GLY A 327 5.55 6.51 38.39
CA GLY A 327 6.82 5.94 37.98
C GLY A 327 6.82 5.82 36.45
N ILE A 328 7.89 6.31 35.82
CA ILE A 328 8.12 6.23 34.39
C ILE A 328 8.23 4.74 34.02
N THR A 329 7.10 4.10 33.69
CA THR A 329 7.11 2.76 33.11
C THR A 329 7.58 2.93 31.68
N ARG A 330 8.86 2.68 31.48
CA ARG A 330 9.48 2.62 30.16
C ARG A 330 8.80 1.49 29.40
N ASP A 331 7.82 1.81 28.53
CA ASP A 331 7.06 0.80 27.82
C ASP A 331 8.00 -0.19 27.11
N SER A 332 7.70 -1.47 27.27
CA SER A 332 8.40 -2.54 26.58
C SER A 332 8.25 -2.38 25.07
N ASN A 333 9.24 -2.80 24.27
CA ASN A 333 9.10 -2.74 22.82
C ASN A 333 7.91 -3.57 22.30
N THR A 334 7.47 -4.58 23.05
CA THR A 334 6.25 -5.36 22.77
C THR A 334 4.98 -4.52 22.91
N GLN A 335 4.84 -3.73 23.98
CA GLN A 335 3.70 -2.80 24.12
C GLN A 335 3.72 -1.71 23.04
N ARG A 336 4.91 -1.23 22.70
CA ARG A 336 5.09 -0.25 21.62
C ARG A 336 4.71 -0.82 20.26
N LEU A 337 5.09 -2.06 19.97
CA LEU A 337 4.69 -2.73 18.74
C LEU A 337 3.17 -2.89 18.68
N ASP A 338 2.53 -3.30 19.78
CA ASP A 338 1.07 -3.40 19.84
C ASP A 338 0.39 -2.06 19.52
N LYS A 339 0.86 -0.95 20.09
CA LYS A 339 0.39 0.40 19.75
C LYS A 339 0.59 0.73 18.27
N ILE A 340 1.78 0.44 17.72
CA ILE A 340 2.09 0.65 16.29
C ILE A 340 1.17 -0.18 15.39
N LEU A 341 0.88 -1.43 15.75
CA LEU A 341 0.06 -2.32 14.96
C LEU A 341 -1.42 -1.96 15.03
N ASN A 342 -1.90 -1.33 16.11
CA ASN A 342 -3.30 -0.93 16.26
C ASN A 342 -3.60 0.47 15.69
N ASP A 343 -2.60 1.34 15.56
CA ASP A 343 -2.75 2.67 14.97
C ASP A 343 -2.38 2.69 13.47
N PRO A 344 -3.30 3.03 12.54
CA PRO A 344 -3.03 2.99 11.10
C PRO A 344 -1.89 3.91 10.65
N ALA A 345 -1.78 5.10 11.24
CA ALA A 345 -0.76 6.07 10.86
C ALA A 345 0.63 5.59 11.26
N LEU A 346 0.77 5.08 12.49
CA LEU A 346 2.01 4.46 12.95
C LEU A 346 2.35 3.21 12.14
N ARG A 347 1.36 2.38 11.81
CA ARG A 347 1.54 1.19 10.98
C ARG A 347 2.08 1.56 9.59
N LEU A 348 1.55 2.61 8.98
CA LEU A 348 2.04 3.13 7.69
C LEU A 348 3.51 3.55 7.79
N LEU A 349 3.86 4.36 8.79
CA LEU A 349 5.25 4.82 9.00
C LEU A 349 6.19 3.64 9.31
N PHE A 350 5.73 2.68 10.11
CA PHE A 350 6.50 1.48 10.43
C PHE A 350 6.73 0.60 9.20
N ARG A 351 5.72 0.44 8.33
CA ARG A 351 5.87 -0.27 7.06
C ARG A 351 6.92 0.36 6.16
N GLU A 352 6.92 1.69 6.04
CA GLU A 352 7.96 2.39 5.27
C GLU A 352 9.36 2.11 5.84
N GLN A 353 9.53 2.15 7.17
CA GLN A 353 10.81 1.84 7.80
C GLN A 353 11.25 0.39 7.56
N LEU A 354 10.31 -0.57 7.66
CA LEU A 354 10.59 -1.98 7.40
C LEU A 354 11.00 -2.21 5.94
N ARG A 355 10.40 -1.48 5.00
CA ARG A 355 10.80 -1.51 3.59
C ARG A 355 12.23 -1.00 3.41
N ASP A 356 12.56 0.13 4.03
CA ASP A 356 13.92 0.71 3.97
C ASP A 356 14.97 -0.26 4.55
N THR A 357 14.59 -1.12 5.50
CA THR A 357 15.46 -2.16 6.08
C THR A 357 15.31 -3.55 5.45
N HIS A 358 14.51 -3.70 4.39
CA HIS A 358 14.26 -4.97 3.71
C HIS A 358 13.68 -6.06 4.65
N CYS A 359 12.73 -5.67 5.49
CA CYS A 359 12.05 -6.53 6.46
C CYS A 359 10.51 -6.35 6.41
N GLU A 360 9.98 -5.81 5.31
CA GLU A 360 8.55 -5.52 5.11
C GLU A 360 7.69 -6.78 5.21
N GLU A 361 8.23 -7.93 4.80
CA GLU A 361 7.56 -9.22 4.79
C GLU A 361 7.08 -9.66 6.19
N ASN A 362 7.77 -9.24 7.25
CA ASN A 362 7.37 -9.55 8.63
C ASN A 362 6.01 -8.92 8.98
N LEU A 363 5.79 -7.67 8.58
CA LEU A 363 4.53 -6.98 8.82
C LEU A 363 3.43 -7.53 7.89
N SER A 364 3.76 -7.79 6.62
CA SER A 364 2.80 -8.40 5.68
C SER A 364 2.31 -9.76 6.18
N PHE A 365 3.23 -10.64 6.61
CA PHE A 365 2.85 -11.94 7.19
C PHE A 365 1.99 -11.78 8.44
N TYR A 366 2.35 -10.85 9.34
CA TYR A 366 1.57 -10.62 10.56
C TYR A 366 0.12 -10.23 10.24
N GLN A 367 -0.09 -9.36 9.25
CA GLN A 367 -1.43 -8.92 8.82
C GLN A 367 -2.19 -10.03 8.10
N ASP A 368 -1.55 -10.75 7.18
CA ASP A 368 -2.17 -11.86 6.43
C ASP A 368 -2.63 -12.98 7.38
N VAL A 369 -1.81 -13.29 8.41
CA VAL A 369 -2.18 -14.28 9.43
C VAL A 369 -3.30 -13.78 10.34
N ASP A 370 -3.32 -12.50 10.73
CA ASP A 370 -4.41 -11.94 11.54
C ASP A 370 -5.76 -12.02 10.78
N GLU A 371 -5.79 -11.66 9.50
CA GLU A 371 -6.98 -11.80 8.65
C GLU A 371 -7.41 -13.27 8.50
N PHE A 372 -6.45 -14.17 8.27
CA PHE A 372 -6.69 -15.61 8.18
C PHE A 372 -7.29 -16.18 9.48
N VAL A 373 -6.70 -15.88 10.64
CA VAL A 373 -7.16 -16.36 11.95
C VAL A 373 -8.58 -15.86 12.24
N ARG A 374 -8.88 -14.58 11.95
CA ARG A 374 -10.23 -14.03 12.11
C ARG A 374 -11.24 -14.75 11.22
N SER A 375 -10.88 -14.98 9.95
CA SER A 375 -11.72 -15.66 8.97
C SER A 375 -11.99 -17.12 9.37
N CYS A 376 -10.93 -17.84 9.78
CA CYS A 376 -11.03 -19.19 10.30
C CYS A 376 -11.95 -19.29 11.53
N LYS A 377 -11.78 -18.41 12.51
CA LYS A 377 -12.62 -18.36 13.73
C LYS A 377 -14.08 -18.05 13.40
N ALA A 378 -14.34 -17.19 12.41
CA ALA A 378 -15.71 -16.91 11.96
C ALA A 378 -16.34 -18.12 11.25
N ALA A 379 -15.63 -18.74 10.30
CA ALA A 379 -16.12 -19.89 9.54
C ALA A 379 -16.33 -21.14 10.40
N THR A 380 -15.40 -21.43 11.32
CA THR A 380 -15.51 -22.55 12.25
C THR A 380 -16.74 -22.40 13.15
N ARG A 381 -16.98 -21.19 13.67
CA ARG A 381 -18.19 -20.90 14.48
C ARG A 381 -19.47 -21.05 13.66
N ALA A 382 -19.46 -20.67 12.39
CA ALA A 382 -20.60 -20.84 11.49
C ALA A 382 -20.87 -22.32 11.19
N ALA A 383 -19.83 -23.09 10.86
CA ALA A 383 -19.91 -24.51 10.54
C ALA A 383 -20.38 -25.36 11.74
N GLN A 384 -19.96 -25.01 12.97
CA GLN A 384 -20.42 -25.66 14.19
C GLN A 384 -21.90 -25.41 14.49
N LYS A 385 -22.44 -24.24 14.13
CA LYS A 385 -23.86 -23.90 14.35
C LYS A 385 -24.79 -24.51 13.30
N SER A 386 -24.34 -24.62 12.05
CA SER A 386 -25.15 -25.17 10.96
C SER A 386 -24.23 -25.76 9.88
N PRO A 387 -23.91 -27.06 9.93
CA PRO A 387 -23.08 -27.71 8.93
C PRO A 387 -23.89 -27.85 7.62
N ASN A 388 -23.72 -26.89 6.72
CA ASN A 388 -24.27 -26.92 5.37
C ASN A 388 -23.15 -26.92 4.32
N THR A 389 -23.48 -27.23 3.07
CA THR A 389 -22.51 -27.32 1.96
C THR A 389 -21.73 -26.02 1.76
N ASN A 390 -22.39 -24.86 1.93
CA ASN A 390 -21.76 -23.55 1.81
C ASN A 390 -20.70 -23.29 2.89
N ALA A 391 -20.92 -23.77 4.12
CA ALA A 391 -19.94 -23.67 5.19
C ALA A 391 -18.68 -24.50 4.89
N MET A 392 -18.85 -25.68 4.28
CA MET A 392 -17.73 -26.53 3.86
C MET A 392 -16.94 -25.93 2.70
N ASP A 393 -17.60 -25.27 1.75
CA ASP A 393 -16.91 -24.54 0.68
C ASP A 393 -16.12 -23.33 1.22
N GLY A 394 -16.66 -22.61 2.21
CA GLY A 394 -15.92 -21.55 2.91
C GLY A 394 -14.68 -22.07 3.66
N ILE A 395 -14.75 -23.25 4.28
CA ILE A 395 -13.59 -23.90 4.91
C ILE A 395 -12.52 -24.25 3.88
N LYS A 396 -12.91 -24.74 2.69
CA LYS A 396 -11.98 -25.02 1.59
C LYS A 396 -11.27 -23.76 1.09
N GLU A 397 -11.99 -22.65 0.98
CA GLU A 397 -11.43 -21.36 0.59
C GLU A 397 -10.43 -20.84 1.63
N ILE A 398 -10.76 -20.93 2.92
CA ILE A 398 -9.86 -20.52 4.01
C ILE A 398 -8.61 -21.41 4.03
N MET A 399 -8.75 -22.73 3.82
CA MET A 399 -7.60 -23.62 3.68
C MET A 399 -6.74 -23.27 2.46
N ALA A 400 -7.34 -22.88 1.33
CA ALA A 400 -6.57 -22.41 0.17
C ALA A 400 -5.77 -21.13 0.51
N SER A 401 -6.35 -20.21 1.28
CA SER A 401 -5.66 -19.03 1.79
C SER A 401 -4.45 -19.40 2.68
N ALA A 402 -4.60 -20.39 3.57
CA ALA A 402 -3.49 -20.91 4.37
C ALA A 402 -2.31 -21.41 3.51
N TYR A 403 -2.59 -22.13 2.42
CA TYR A 403 -1.54 -22.54 1.46
C TYR A 403 -0.89 -21.33 0.78
N GLY A 404 -1.68 -20.30 0.45
CA GLY A 404 -1.16 -19.03 -0.07
C GLY A 404 -0.13 -18.40 0.87
N ILE A 405 -0.48 -18.24 2.14
CA ILE A 405 0.41 -17.66 3.17
C ILE A 405 1.66 -18.53 3.37
N TYR A 406 1.48 -19.85 3.51
CA TYR A 406 2.60 -20.78 3.68
C TYR A 406 3.59 -20.69 2.52
N ASN A 407 3.11 -20.75 1.27
CA ASN A 407 3.97 -20.68 0.10
C ASN A 407 4.64 -19.30 -0.05
N ALA A 408 3.94 -18.23 0.34
CA ALA A 408 4.46 -16.87 0.25
C ALA A 408 5.56 -16.59 1.28
N PHE A 409 5.49 -17.10 2.51
CA PHE A 409 6.37 -16.67 3.62
C PHE A 409 7.17 -17.78 4.32
N LEU A 410 6.74 -19.04 4.24
CA LEU A 410 7.24 -20.13 5.08
C LEU A 410 7.84 -21.30 4.31
N ALA A 411 7.44 -21.48 3.05
CA ALA A 411 7.99 -22.52 2.19
C ALA A 411 9.50 -22.31 1.97
N PRO A 412 10.31 -23.37 1.89
CA PRO A 412 11.75 -23.25 1.63
C PRO A 412 12.02 -22.53 0.29
N GLY A 413 12.84 -21.49 0.32
CA GLY A 413 13.12 -20.66 -0.87
C GLY A 413 11.95 -19.79 -1.30
N SER A 414 11.02 -19.51 -0.38
CA SER A 414 10.01 -18.46 -0.56
C SER A 414 10.70 -17.12 -0.88
N PRO A 415 10.09 -16.28 -1.72
CA PRO A 415 10.63 -14.96 -2.03
C PRO A 415 10.52 -13.98 -0.85
N CYS A 416 9.68 -14.26 0.14
CA CYS A 416 9.44 -13.47 1.33
C CYS A 416 9.71 -14.31 2.59
N GLU A 417 10.75 -15.15 2.55
CA GLU A 417 11.03 -16.16 3.56
C GLU A 417 11.32 -15.55 4.94
N LEU A 418 10.57 -15.98 5.95
CA LEU A 418 10.65 -15.44 7.31
C LEU A 418 11.75 -16.09 8.16
N ASN A 419 12.38 -15.28 9.00
CA ASN A 419 13.33 -15.75 9.99
C ASN A 419 12.64 -16.23 11.28
N ILE A 420 12.06 -17.43 11.24
CA ILE A 420 11.44 -18.10 12.39
C ILE A 420 12.16 -19.41 12.74
N ASP A 421 11.93 -19.91 13.95
CA ASP A 421 12.52 -21.15 14.43
C ASP A 421 12.24 -22.35 13.51
N HIS A 422 13.26 -23.18 13.31
CA HIS A 422 13.22 -24.32 12.39
C HIS A 422 12.20 -25.40 12.82
N GLN A 423 12.00 -25.61 14.13
CA GLN A 423 11.02 -26.57 14.63
C GLN A 423 9.59 -26.13 14.28
N LEU A 424 9.27 -24.84 14.49
CA LEU A 424 7.97 -24.28 14.16
C LEU A 424 7.66 -24.39 12.66
N ARG A 425 8.65 -24.08 11.82
CA ARG A 425 8.56 -24.24 10.37
C ARG A 425 8.29 -25.69 9.95
N ASN A 426 8.99 -26.65 10.54
CA ASN A 426 8.79 -28.07 10.24
C ASN A 426 7.41 -28.58 10.67
N ASN A 427 6.89 -28.08 11.80
CA ASN A 427 5.54 -28.40 12.25
C ASN A 427 4.49 -27.91 11.24
N LEU A 428 4.62 -26.67 10.76
CA LEU A 428 3.75 -26.10 9.72
C LEU A 428 3.85 -26.90 8.42
N ALA A 429 5.05 -27.19 7.93
CA ALA A 429 5.26 -27.97 6.71
C ALA A 429 4.61 -29.37 6.80
N THR A 430 4.80 -30.05 7.93
CA THR A 430 4.22 -31.37 8.20
C THR A 430 2.69 -31.31 8.19
N ARG A 431 2.10 -30.30 8.83
CA ARG A 431 0.64 -30.20 8.92
C ARG A 431 -0.01 -29.83 7.60
N MET A 432 0.59 -28.91 6.85
CA MET A 432 0.15 -28.52 5.51
C MET A 432 0.18 -29.69 4.52
N THR A 433 1.15 -30.62 4.67
CA THR A 433 1.25 -31.81 3.81
C THR A 433 0.20 -32.86 4.16
N LYS A 434 -0.13 -33.05 5.45
CA LYS A 434 -1.16 -34.00 5.92
C LYS A 434 -2.59 -33.57 5.60
N ALA A 435 -2.84 -32.27 5.42
CA ALA A 435 -4.15 -31.71 5.14
C ALA A 435 -4.70 -32.09 3.74
N VAL A 436 -3.84 -32.55 2.83
CA VAL A 436 -4.21 -32.97 1.47
C VAL A 436 -4.65 -34.43 1.47
N GLY A 437 -5.90 -34.73 1.85
CA GLY A 437 -6.45 -36.08 1.63
C GLY A 437 -7.65 -36.56 2.46
N GLN A 438 -8.16 -35.80 3.43
CA GLN A 438 -9.28 -36.25 4.27
C GLN A 438 -10.35 -35.16 4.48
N ASP A 439 -11.48 -35.29 3.77
CA ASP A 439 -12.62 -34.33 3.84
C ASP A 439 -13.32 -34.31 5.22
N VAL A 440 -13.25 -35.39 6.00
CA VAL A 440 -14.01 -35.55 7.26
C VAL A 440 -13.33 -34.85 8.45
N ALA A 441 -12.02 -34.60 8.39
CA ALA A 441 -11.22 -33.97 9.45
C ALA A 441 -10.72 -32.56 9.09
N MET A 442 -11.37 -31.90 8.13
CA MET A 442 -10.91 -30.62 7.58
C MET A 442 -11.01 -29.46 8.59
N ILE A 443 -12.02 -29.50 9.47
CA ILE A 443 -12.20 -28.50 10.54
C ILE A 443 -11.09 -28.63 11.60
N ASP A 444 -10.83 -29.84 12.10
CA ASP A 444 -9.78 -30.07 13.09
C ASP A 444 -8.39 -29.72 12.52
N THR A 445 -8.18 -30.06 11.25
CA THR A 445 -6.97 -29.68 10.52
C THR A 445 -6.83 -28.17 10.41
N LEU A 446 -7.90 -27.45 10.07
CA LEU A 446 -7.87 -26.00 9.98
C LEU A 446 -7.59 -25.37 11.37
N GLN A 447 -8.16 -25.90 12.45
CA GLN A 447 -7.88 -25.42 13.81
C GLN A 447 -6.41 -25.60 14.20
N GLU A 448 -5.83 -26.76 13.92
CA GLU A 448 -4.40 -27.00 14.18
C GLU A 448 -3.50 -26.08 13.35
N VAL A 449 -3.80 -25.91 12.05
CA VAL A 449 -3.09 -24.96 11.19
C VAL A 449 -3.19 -23.53 11.72
N THR A 450 -4.36 -23.14 12.24
CA THR A 450 -4.58 -21.84 12.86
C THR A 450 -3.72 -21.63 14.09
N SER A 451 -3.65 -22.61 14.99
CA SER A 451 -2.79 -22.55 16.17
C SER A 451 -1.31 -22.38 15.79
N LEU A 452 -0.85 -23.13 14.77
CA LEU A 452 0.54 -23.02 14.31
C LEU A 452 0.84 -21.67 13.67
N PHE A 453 -0.12 -21.08 12.94
CA PHE A 453 0.03 -19.73 12.42
C PHE A 453 0.02 -18.67 13.53
N GLU A 454 -0.79 -18.83 14.58
CA GLU A 454 -0.75 -17.96 15.76
C GLU A 454 0.62 -18.01 16.47
N ASP A 455 1.22 -19.21 16.60
CA ASP A 455 2.57 -19.37 17.14
C ASP A 455 3.62 -18.66 16.25
N ALA A 456 3.51 -18.81 14.93
CA ALA A 456 4.41 -18.14 13.98
C ALA A 456 4.23 -16.62 14.00
N GLN A 457 3.00 -16.13 14.06
CA GLN A 457 2.69 -14.72 14.20
C GLN A 457 3.28 -14.14 15.48
N ASN A 458 3.18 -14.86 16.60
CA ASN A 458 3.80 -14.47 17.87
C ASN A 458 5.33 -14.44 17.80
N ALA A 459 5.96 -15.37 17.08
CA ALA A 459 7.41 -15.36 16.86
C ALA A 459 7.84 -14.13 16.04
N VAL A 460 7.13 -13.82 14.95
CA VAL A 460 7.40 -12.66 14.09
C VAL A 460 7.12 -11.35 14.85
N PHE A 461 6.08 -11.30 15.69
CA PHE A 461 5.82 -10.16 16.57
C PHE A 461 7.00 -9.89 17.50
N LYS A 462 7.54 -10.93 18.16
CA LYS A 462 8.72 -10.79 19.05
C LYS A 462 9.97 -10.38 18.26
N LEU A 463 10.14 -10.88 17.04
CA LEU A 463 11.22 -10.48 16.14
C LEU A 463 11.14 -8.97 15.81
N MET A 464 9.98 -8.49 15.34
CA MET A 464 9.76 -7.08 15.04
C MET A 464 9.91 -6.20 16.29
N ALA A 465 9.43 -6.65 17.45
CA ALA A 465 9.54 -5.90 18.70
C ALA A 465 11.00 -5.78 19.18
N SER A 466 11.82 -6.83 18.99
CA SER A 466 13.20 -6.84 19.45
C SER A 466 14.16 -6.10 18.50
N ASP A 467 13.95 -6.21 17.18
CA ASP A 467 14.88 -5.65 16.19
C ASP A 467 14.33 -4.40 15.47
N SER A 468 13.12 -4.48 14.91
CA SER A 468 12.57 -3.43 14.05
C SER A 468 12.09 -2.20 14.83
N VAL A 469 11.41 -2.40 15.97
CA VAL A 469 10.87 -1.29 16.78
C VAL A 469 11.97 -0.34 17.28
N PRO A 470 13.09 -0.81 17.87
CA PRO A 470 14.18 0.07 18.25
C PRO A 470 14.77 0.87 17.08
N LYS A 471 14.87 0.26 15.90
CA LYS A 471 15.37 0.94 14.68
C LYS A 471 14.40 2.03 14.23
N PHE A 472 13.10 1.73 14.24
CA PHE A 472 12.04 2.68 13.91
C PHE A 472 12.04 3.89 14.86
N LEU A 473 12.09 3.65 16.18
CA LEU A 473 12.07 4.73 17.18
C LEU A 473 13.33 5.61 17.17
N ARG A 474 14.46 5.11 16.67
CA ARG A 474 15.71 5.87 16.54
C ARG A 474 15.87 6.52 15.17
N SER A 475 14.95 6.27 14.24
CA SER A 475 15.04 6.79 12.88
C SER A 475 14.76 8.29 12.87
N PRO A 476 15.73 9.14 12.44
CA PRO A 476 15.53 10.59 12.40
C PRO A 476 14.35 11.02 11.51
N LYS A 477 14.03 10.21 10.50
CA LYS A 477 12.93 10.43 9.54
C LYS A 477 11.54 10.48 10.19
N TYR A 478 11.37 9.81 11.33
CA TYR A 478 10.08 9.66 12.02
C TYR A 478 10.04 10.33 13.39
N GLU A 479 11.14 10.97 13.81
CA GLU A 479 11.30 11.50 15.17
C GLU A 479 10.18 12.49 15.53
N GLN A 480 9.80 13.38 14.60
CA GLN A 480 8.76 14.38 14.83
C GLN A 480 7.37 13.75 14.95
N GLN A 481 7.05 12.80 14.07
CA GLN A 481 5.77 12.09 14.11
C GLN A 481 5.66 11.29 15.42
N LEU A 482 6.72 10.57 15.81
CA LEU A 482 6.73 9.75 17.02
C LEU A 482 6.57 10.56 18.31
N ARG A 483 7.11 11.80 18.36
CA ARG A 483 6.91 12.71 19.49
C ARG A 483 5.44 13.08 19.69
N ASN A 484 4.67 13.25 18.61
CA ASN A 484 3.24 13.53 18.70
C ASN A 484 2.42 12.35 19.23
N TYR A 485 2.95 11.13 19.12
CA TYR A 485 2.33 9.87 19.58
C TYR A 485 2.80 9.43 20.97
N GLU A 486 3.45 10.31 21.75
CA GLU A 486 4.00 10.03 23.09
C GLU A 486 4.97 8.83 23.14
N PHE A 487 5.66 8.50 22.05
CA PHE A 487 6.82 7.63 22.16
C PHE A 487 7.98 8.47 22.69
N ASP A 488 8.30 8.35 23.99
CA ASP A 488 9.52 8.92 24.54
C ASP A 488 10.73 8.44 23.71
N VAL A 489 11.25 9.34 22.86
CA VAL A 489 12.43 9.07 22.03
C VAL A 489 13.57 8.75 22.98
N VAL A 490 14.05 7.50 22.91
CA VAL A 490 15.11 7.00 23.79
C VAL A 490 16.31 7.94 23.68
N GLY A 491 16.58 8.68 24.76
CA GLY A 491 17.50 9.80 24.77
C GLY A 491 18.89 9.48 24.23
N ARG A 492 19.41 10.39 23.40
CA ARG A 492 20.85 10.53 23.17
C ARG A 492 21.50 10.86 24.52
N GLY A 493 22.13 9.86 25.15
CA GLY A 493 23.00 10.12 26.29
C GLY A 493 24.20 10.99 25.85
N PRO A 494 24.62 11.99 26.63
CA PRO A 494 25.79 12.78 26.30
C PRO A 494 27.05 11.91 26.32
N GLU A 495 27.86 11.98 25.27
CA GLU A 495 29.20 11.41 25.26
C GLU A 495 29.98 11.97 26.45
N ARG A 496 30.54 11.07 27.26
CA ARG A 496 31.32 11.41 28.46
C ARG A 496 32.52 12.27 28.07
N SER A 497 32.48 13.54 28.45
CA SER A 497 33.63 14.44 28.48
C SER A 497 34.76 13.82 29.29
N GLN A 498 35.92 13.66 28.64
CA GLN A 498 37.17 13.26 29.27
C GLN A 498 37.51 14.23 30.40
N SER A 499 37.59 13.70 31.62
CA SER A 499 38.01 14.47 32.80
C SER A 499 39.52 14.69 32.76
N ARG A 500 39.94 15.93 32.54
CA ARG A 500 41.30 16.41 32.87
C ARG A 500 41.44 16.48 34.39
N SER A 501 42.23 15.58 34.97
CA SER A 501 42.70 15.69 36.35
C SER A 501 43.91 16.62 36.39
N ASN A 502 43.75 17.78 37.04
CA ASN A 502 44.86 18.66 37.42
C ASN A 502 45.26 18.35 38.87
N ARG A 503 46.53 17.97 39.01
CA ARG A 503 47.43 18.17 40.16
C ARG A 503 46.90 19.07 41.28
N LYS A 504 46.91 18.54 42.50
CA LYS A 504 47.83 18.98 43.58
C LYS A 504 47.96 17.89 44.63
#